data_AF-A0A2N2B6X1-F1
#
_entry.id   AF-A0A2N2B6X1-F1
#
_cell.length_a   1.000
_cell.length_b   1.000
_cell.length_c   1.000
_cell.angle_alpha   90.00
_cell.angle_beta   90.00
_cell.angle_gamma   90.00
#
_symmetry.space_group_name_H-M   'P 1'
#
loop_
_entity.id
_entity.type
_entity.pdbx_description
1 polymer ?
#
loop_
_entity_poly.entity_id
_entity_poly.type
_entity_poly.pdbx_seq_one_letter_code
_entity_poly.pdbx_strand_id
1 'polypeptide(L)' 'RLVSKIAGGAQMFSFGSTNDLMRIGERNAVASKKKLNELRIRLLSEDIGENYGRTIEFYSETGDLLIKTIGKPPKTI' A
#
# COMPACT_ATOMS: atom_id res chain seq x y z
N ARG A 1 -3.22 -21.86 2.42
CA ARG A 1 -1.97 -21.24 1.89
C ARG A 1 -2.09 -19.73 2.08
N LEU A 2 -1.10 -19.06 2.69
CA LEU A 2 -1.14 -17.62 2.91
C LEU A 2 -0.94 -16.83 1.59
N VAL A 3 -1.65 -15.72 1.48
CA VAL A 3 -1.57 -14.73 0.39
C VAL A 3 -1.57 -13.33 1.01
N SER A 4 -1.13 -12.33 0.26
CA SER A 4 -1.09 -10.95 0.73
C SER A 4 -1.67 -9.97 -0.29
N LYS A 5 -2.14 -8.83 0.24
CA LYS A 5 -2.49 -7.61 -0.48
C LYS A 5 -1.86 -6.46 0.28
N ILE A 6 -1.35 -5.43 -0.39
CA ILE A 6 -0.74 -4.28 0.26
C ILE A 6 -1.36 -2.98 -0.22
N ALA A 7 -1.54 -2.01 0.67
CA ALA A 7 -1.99 -0.68 0.31
C ALA A 7 -1.34 0.36 1.22
N GLY A 8 -1.05 1.55 0.69
CA GLY A 8 -0.45 2.64 1.46
C GLY A 8 0.73 3.30 0.76
N GLY A 9 1.73 3.74 1.52
CA GLY A 9 2.95 4.34 0.97
C GLY A 9 2.76 5.68 0.26
N ALA A 10 1.66 6.39 0.52
CA ALA A 10 1.39 7.70 -0.07
C ALA A 10 2.38 8.76 0.41
N GLN A 11 2.78 9.64 -0.51
CA GLN A 11 3.59 10.82 -0.24
C GLN A 11 2.71 12.06 -0.40
N MET A 12 1.97 12.41 0.65
CA MET A 12 1.00 13.52 0.63
C MET A 12 1.66 14.91 0.61
N PHE A 13 2.94 15.01 0.97
CA PHE A 13 3.67 16.26 1.02
C PHE A 13 4.97 16.15 0.20
N SER A 14 5.13 17.00 -0.81
CA SER A 14 6.42 17.22 -1.47
C SER A 14 6.95 18.61 -1.08
N PHE A 15 7.65 18.69 0.05
CA PHE A 15 8.46 19.87 0.34
C PHE A 15 9.69 19.83 -0.58
N GLY A 16 9.99 20.94 -1.25
CA GLY A 16 10.93 21.05 -2.38
C GLY A 16 12.42 20.79 -2.09
N SER A 17 12.75 19.86 -1.20
CA SER A 17 14.10 19.39 -0.95
C SER A 17 14.25 17.94 -1.42
N THR A 18 15.30 17.73 -2.21
CA THR A 18 15.76 16.48 -2.84
C THR A 18 16.28 15.47 -1.81
N ASN A 19 15.54 15.25 -0.72
CA ASN A 19 15.93 14.35 0.35
C ASN A 19 15.19 13.02 0.24
N ASP A 20 15.90 11.98 -0.17
CA ASP A 20 15.45 10.57 -0.16
C ASP A 20 14.91 10.11 1.20
N LEU A 21 15.27 10.82 2.27
CA LEU A 21 14.71 10.66 3.62
C LEU A 21 13.18 10.82 3.68
N MET A 22 12.55 11.55 2.75
CA MET A 22 11.10 11.77 2.72
C MET A 22 10.31 10.67 2.00
N ARG A 23 10.97 9.69 1.37
CA ARG A 23 10.31 8.59 0.62
C ARG A 23 10.04 7.35 1.49
N ILE A 24 9.62 7.55 2.74
CA ILE A 24 9.39 6.46 3.71
C ILE A 24 8.33 5.48 3.21
N GLY A 25 7.28 6.00 2.54
CA GLY A 25 6.21 5.17 1.97
C GLY A 25 6.70 4.14 0.95
N GLU A 26 7.54 4.57 0.01
CA GLU A 26 8.15 3.68 -0.99
C GLU A 26 9.11 2.68 -0.34
N ARG A 27 9.96 3.13 0.58
CA ARG A 27 10.89 2.24 1.30
C ARG A 27 10.17 1.13 2.06
N ASN A 28 9.06 1.47 2.71
CA ASN A 28 8.22 0.49 3.40
C ASN A 28 7.60 -0.49 2.42
N ALA A 29 7.06 -0.02 1.29
CA ALA A 29 6.51 -0.89 0.26
C ALA A 29 7.56 -1.87 -0.28
N VAL A 30 8.78 -1.40 -0.59
CA VAL A 30 9.90 -2.25 -1.04
C VAL A 30 10.29 -3.27 0.03
N ALA A 31 10.42 -2.85 1.29
CA ALA A 31 10.76 -3.74 2.40
C ALA A 31 9.68 -4.81 2.63
N SER A 32 8.39 -4.45 2.58
CA SER A 32 7.28 -5.38 2.69
C SER A 32 7.27 -6.40 1.56
N LYS A 33 7.44 -5.97 0.30
CA LYS A 33 7.52 -6.88 -0.86
C LYS A 33 8.68 -7.86 -0.72
N LYS A 34 9.86 -7.36 -0.33
CA LYS A 34 11.04 -8.20 -0.08
C LYS A 34 10.74 -9.25 0.97
N LYS A 35 10.12 -8.86 2.10
CA LYS A 35 9.83 -9.80 3.19
C LYS A 35 8.78 -10.84 2.82
N LEU A 36 7.73 -10.44 2.11
CA LEU A 36 6.73 -11.37 1.59
C LEU A 36 7.34 -12.41 0.66
N ASN A 37 8.27 -12.00 -0.21
CA ASN A 37 8.99 -12.90 -1.10
C ASN A 37 9.89 -13.89 -0.35
N GLU A 38 10.67 -13.41 0.64
CA GLU A 38 11.48 -14.27 1.53
C GLU A 38 10.63 -15.34 2.23
N LEU A 39 9.42 -14.98 2.65
CA LEU A 39 8.46 -15.88 3.30
C LEU A 39 7.64 -16.73 2.31
N ARG A 40 7.89 -16.58 1.00
CA ARG A 40 7.14 -17.26 -0.08
C ARG A 40 5.63 -17.02 -0.03
N ILE A 41 5.22 -15.84 0.46
CA ILE A 41 3.83 -15.39 0.48
C ILE A 41 3.54 -14.64 -0.82
N ARG A 42 2.56 -15.11 -1.58
CA ARG A 42 2.20 -14.48 -2.87
C ARG A 42 1.47 -13.18 -2.63
N LEU A 43 1.96 -12.10 -3.26
CA LEU A 43 1.26 -10.82 -3.35
C LEU A 43 0.25 -10.89 -4.50
N LEU A 44 -1.04 -10.78 -4.19
CA LEU A 44 -2.13 -10.87 -5.17
C LEU A 44 -2.45 -9.50 -5.79
N SER A 45 -2.40 -8.44 -4.99
CA SER A 45 -2.73 -7.09 -5.42
C SER A 45 -2.02 -6.04 -4.56
N GLU A 46 -1.81 -4.85 -5.14
CA GLU A 46 -1.20 -3.72 -4.45
C GLU A 46 -1.83 -2.38 -4.85
N ASP A 47 -1.94 -1.46 -3.89
CA ASP A 47 -2.34 -0.06 -4.09
C ASP A 47 -1.39 0.86 -3.28
N ILE A 48 -0.20 1.05 -3.82
CA ILE A 48 0.91 1.75 -3.15
C ILE A 48 1.23 3.09 -3.82
N GLY A 49 1.83 4.02 -3.08
CA GLY A 49 2.28 5.31 -3.60
C GLY A 49 1.16 6.35 -3.67
N GLU A 50 1.18 7.20 -4.70
CA GLU A 50 0.31 8.38 -4.88
C GLU A 50 0.55 9.52 -3.87
N ASN A 51 -0.17 10.62 -4.08
CA ASN A 51 -0.09 11.86 -3.31
C ASN A 51 -1.30 12.11 -2.40
N TYR A 52 -2.09 11.09 -2.08
CA TYR A 52 -3.30 11.21 -1.26
C TYR A 52 -3.40 10.12 -0.19
N GLY A 53 -4.05 10.46 0.92
CA GLY A 53 -4.37 9.52 1.98
C GLY A 53 -5.43 8.51 1.55
N ARG A 54 -5.34 7.29 2.07
CA ARG A 54 -6.30 6.23 1.85
C ARG A 54 -6.56 5.45 3.14
N THR A 55 -7.82 5.09 3.37
CA THR A 55 -8.27 4.22 4.46
C THR A 55 -8.55 2.84 3.88
N ILE A 56 -8.17 1.79 4.60
CA ILE A 56 -8.42 0.40 4.19
C ILE A 56 -9.39 -0.30 5.13
N GLU A 57 -10.25 -1.13 4.56
CA GLU A 57 -11.09 -2.09 5.27
C GLU A 57 -10.81 -3.48 4.69
N PHE A 58 -10.40 -4.41 5.55
CA PHE A 58 -10.08 -5.78 5.15
C PHE A 58 -11.16 -6.74 5.61
N TYR A 59 -11.79 -7.43 4.66
CA TYR A 59 -12.80 -8.44 4.91
C TYR A 59 -12.12 -9.81 4.96
N SER A 60 -11.93 -10.37 6.15
CA SER A 60 -11.25 -11.65 6.35
C SER A 60 -11.99 -12.84 5.73
N GLU A 61 -13.32 -12.74 5.60
CA GLU A 61 -14.19 -13.78 5.05
C GLU A 61 -13.96 -13.99 3.54
N THR A 62 -13.83 -12.91 2.78
CA THR A 62 -13.64 -12.94 1.32
C THR A 62 -12.19 -12.71 0.90
N GLY A 63 -11.39 -12.10 1.78
CA GLY A 63 -10.05 -11.61 1.47
C GLY A 63 -10.04 -10.27 0.73
N ASP A 64 -11.17 -9.58 0.62
CA ASP A 64 -11.29 -8.30 -0.06
C ASP A 64 -10.64 -7.16 0.74
N LEU A 65 -9.91 -6.30 0.03
CA LEU A 65 -9.32 -5.09 0.59
C LEU A 65 -9.99 -3.87 -0.05
N LEU A 66 -10.90 -3.24 0.68
CA LEU A 66 -11.59 -2.04 0.26
C LEU A 66 -10.74 -0.81 0.57
N ILE A 67 -10.56 0.04 -0.43
CA ILE A 67 -9.74 1.25 -0.37
C ILE A 67 -10.66 2.45 -0.54
N LYS A 68 -10.63 3.34 0.45
CA LYS A 68 -11.39 4.58 0.47
C LYS A 68 -10.43 5.77 0.41
N THR A 69 -10.63 6.63 -0.59
CA THR A 69 -9.85 7.85 -0.78
C THR A 69 -10.81 9.03 -0.91
N ILE A 70 -10.47 10.15 -0.29
CA ILE A 70 -11.28 11.37 -0.36
C ILE A 70 -11.38 11.82 -1.82
N GLY A 71 -12.60 12.06 -2.30
CA GLY A 71 -12.85 12.53 -3.67
C GLY A 71 -12.69 11.47 -4.76
N LYS A 72 -12.55 10.19 -4.42
CA LYS A 72 -12.53 9.07 -5.38
C LYS A 72 -13.58 8.02 -5.02
N PRO A 73 -14.15 7.30 -6.00
CA PRO A 73 -14.99 6.16 -5.71
C PRO A 73 -14.19 5.07 -4.96
N PRO A 74 -14.82 4.32 -4.06
CA PRO A 74 -14.18 3.20 -3.39
C PRO A 74 -13.75 2.13 -4.40
N LYS A 75 -12.64 1.47 -4.11
CA LYS A 75 -12.07 0.40 -4.95
C LYS A 75 -11.79 -0.83 -4.09
N THR A 76 -12.12 -2.01 -4.57
CA THR A 76 -11.78 -3.27 -3.91
C THR A 76 -10.65 -3.95 -4.68
N ILE A 77 -9.62 -4.41 -3.98
CA ILE A 77 -8.52 -5.21 -4.54
C ILE A 77 -8.31 -6.50 -3.78
#